data_AF-A0A7Y2BMG9-F1
#
_entry.id   AF-A0A7Y2BMG9-F1
#
_cell.length_a   1.000
_cell.length_b   1.000
_cell.length_c   1.000
_cell.angle_alpha   90.00
_cell.angle_beta   90.00
_cell.angle_gamma   90.00
#
_symmetry.space_group_name_H-M   'P 1'
#
loop_
_entity.id
_entity.type
_entity.pdbx_description
1 polymer ?
#
loop_
_entity_poly.entity_id
_entity_poly.type
_entity_poly.pdbx_seq_one_letter_code
_entity_poly.pdbx_strand_id
1 'polypeptide(L)'
;MAAHERLAYGLEEELVSHASLGRFGSGVVEHQGHGFPTIRMMNFHLENNVGLARYALLGDEAWTQDFFVKGPYRPWVSECLDGAKPVPLSTDFLIHLEPIADDRTRIEVIEYAPKVTVGTNFRLCGRHLFPEVTPDTRPVTPTTKDRLEMLDLVLRVVEREPPKAGRNGAMGTHAR
;
A
#
# COMPACT_ATOMS: atom_id res chain seq x y z
N MET A 1 -20.56 -4.83 -19.96
CA MET A 1 -21.15 -5.31 -18.69
C MET A 1 -20.00 -5.58 -17.73
N ALA A 2 -19.26 -4.55 -17.32
CA ALA A 2 -19.56 -3.46 -16.39
C ALA A 2 -19.07 -3.85 -14.99
N ALA A 3 -17.90 -3.30 -14.63
CA ALA A 3 -17.02 -3.60 -13.50
C ALA A 3 -17.61 -3.34 -12.10
N HIS A 4 -18.93 -3.24 -11.95
CA HIS A 4 -19.57 -2.77 -10.72
C HIS A 4 -20.02 -3.88 -9.76
N GLU A 5 -19.84 -5.16 -10.10
CA GLU A 5 -20.36 -6.27 -9.28
C GLU A 5 -19.32 -6.92 -8.33
N ARG A 6 -18.13 -6.32 -8.17
CA ARG A 6 -17.05 -6.84 -7.31
C ARG A 6 -17.00 -6.27 -5.89
N LEU A 7 -17.93 -5.39 -5.54
CA LEU A 7 -17.95 -4.67 -4.26
C LEU A 7 -18.33 -5.52 -3.02
N ALA A 8 -18.67 -6.80 -3.19
CA ALA A 8 -19.17 -7.62 -2.09
C ALA A 8 -18.10 -8.37 -1.26
N TYR A 9 -16.83 -8.41 -1.71
CA TYR A 9 -15.80 -9.29 -1.12
C TYR A 9 -14.48 -8.64 -0.72
N GLY A 10 -14.38 -7.30 -0.67
CA GLY A 10 -13.14 -6.63 -0.26
C GLY A 10 -11.95 -6.93 -1.19
N LEU A 11 -12.24 -7.15 -2.48
CA LEU A 11 -11.26 -7.28 -3.55
C LEU A 11 -11.37 -6.02 -4.41
N GLU A 12 -10.65 -4.98 -4.02
CA GLU A 12 -10.48 -3.79 -4.85
C GLU A 12 -9.26 -4.02 -5.74
N GLU A 13 -9.53 -4.65 -6.88
CA GLU A 13 -8.54 -5.03 -7.87
C GLU A 13 -8.81 -4.25 -9.17
N GLU A 14 -7.77 -3.64 -9.72
CA GLU A 14 -7.85 -3.01 -11.05
C GLU A 14 -6.86 -3.65 -12.02
N LEU A 15 -7.30 -3.82 -13.27
CA LEU A 15 -6.50 -4.39 -14.36
C LEU A 15 -5.95 -3.25 -15.20
N VAL A 16 -4.62 -3.10 -15.23
CA VAL A 16 -3.97 -2.05 -16.00
C VAL A 16 -3.19 -2.66 -17.17
N SER A 17 -3.31 -2.04 -18.35
CA SER A 17 -2.54 -2.41 -19.54
C SER A 17 -1.16 -1.75 -19.54
N HIS A 18 -0.09 -2.53 -19.77
CA HIS A 18 1.33 -2.14 -19.76
C HIS A 18 1.64 -0.69 -19.39
N ALA A 19 1.97 -0.48 -18.12
CA ALA A 19 2.76 0.66 -17.69
C ALA A 19 4.01 0.14 -17.00
N SER A 20 5.16 0.51 -17.52
CA SER A 20 6.40 0.37 -16.76
C SER A 20 6.28 1.28 -15.54
N LEU A 21 6.16 0.70 -14.34
CA LEU A 21 6.26 1.41 -13.06
C LEU A 21 7.72 1.85 -12.84
N GLY A 22 8.15 2.80 -13.66
CA GLY A 22 9.53 3.19 -13.90
C GLY A 22 9.99 4.33 -13.01
N ARG A 23 9.79 4.19 -11.68
CA ARG A 23 10.19 5.07 -10.55
C ARG A 23 9.02 5.81 -9.90
N PHE A 24 8.61 5.30 -8.75
CA PHE A 24 8.08 6.18 -7.70
C PHE A 24 9.21 7.13 -7.23
N GLY A 25 8.90 8.42 -7.08
CA GLY A 25 9.86 9.44 -6.64
C GLY A 25 10.60 9.03 -5.36
N SER A 26 11.90 9.34 -5.30
CA SER A 26 12.93 8.75 -4.42
C SER A 26 12.85 9.10 -2.92
N GLY A 27 11.67 9.11 -2.30
CA GLY A 27 11.52 9.53 -0.89
C GLY A 27 10.78 8.58 0.05
N VAL A 28 9.89 7.71 -0.45
CA VAL A 28 8.89 7.05 0.43
C VAL A 28 8.56 5.60 0.02
N VAL A 29 9.11 5.12 -1.09
CA VAL A 29 8.78 3.81 -1.65
C VAL A 29 10.00 2.90 -1.54
N GLU A 30 9.84 1.81 -0.80
CA GLU A 30 10.86 0.79 -0.62
C GLU A 30 10.48 -0.44 -1.48
N HIS A 31 11.36 -0.80 -2.40
CA HIS A 31 11.37 -2.10 -3.07
C HIS A 31 12.06 -3.11 -2.15
N GLN A 32 11.81 -4.43 -2.31
CA GLN A 32 12.37 -5.47 -1.43
C GLN A 32 13.81 -5.18 -0.95
N GLY A 33 13.99 -5.10 0.37
CA GLY A 33 15.23 -4.63 1.01
C GLY A 33 15.00 -4.13 2.44
N HIS A 34 15.92 -3.29 2.95
CA HIS A 34 15.79 -2.69 4.28
C HIS A 34 14.53 -1.82 4.38
N GLY A 35 13.51 -2.35 5.06
CA GLY A 35 12.28 -1.65 5.43
C GLY A 35 10.98 -2.22 4.84
N PHE A 36 11.07 -3.15 3.88
CA PHE A 36 9.92 -3.98 3.49
C PHE A 36 9.49 -4.90 4.66
N PRO A 37 8.19 -5.04 4.98
CA PRO A 37 7.73 -5.89 6.07
C PRO A 37 8.11 -7.36 5.86
N THR A 38 8.74 -7.96 6.86
CA THR A 38 8.96 -9.43 6.86
C THR A 38 7.65 -10.16 7.17
N ILE A 39 7.53 -11.44 6.82
CA ILE A 39 6.37 -12.27 7.22
C ILE A 39 6.12 -12.23 8.74
N ARG A 40 7.19 -12.22 9.54
CA ARG A 40 7.08 -12.10 10.99
C ARG A 40 6.45 -10.78 11.41
N MET A 41 6.78 -9.69 10.72
CA MET A 41 6.18 -8.38 10.97
C MET A 41 4.72 -8.32 10.50
N MET A 42 4.38 -8.92 9.36
CA MET A 42 2.99 -8.99 8.87
C MET A 42 2.10 -9.77 9.83
N ASN A 43 2.61 -10.87 10.40
CA ASN A 43 1.86 -11.72 11.33
C ASN A 43 1.30 -10.97 12.55
N PHE A 44 1.93 -9.87 13.00
CA PHE A 44 1.42 -9.05 14.10
C PHE A 44 0.15 -8.25 13.75
N HIS A 45 -0.19 -8.14 12.46
CA HIS A 45 -1.26 -7.28 11.97
C HIS A 45 -2.38 -8.05 11.26
N LEU A 46 -2.32 -9.39 11.22
CA LEU A 46 -3.28 -10.20 10.46
C LEU A 46 -4.67 -10.28 11.08
N GLU A 47 -4.78 -10.25 12.41
CA GLU A 47 -6.02 -10.56 13.13
C GLU A 47 -7.22 -9.70 12.67
N ASN A 48 -6.97 -8.49 12.20
CA ASN A 48 -7.99 -7.55 11.75
C ASN A 48 -7.83 -7.13 10.28
N ASN A 49 -7.02 -7.86 9.49
CA ASN A 49 -6.68 -7.46 8.13
C ASN A 49 -6.66 -8.66 7.16
N VAL A 50 -7.81 -8.95 6.58
CA VAL A 50 -8.00 -10.09 5.65
C VAL A 50 -7.14 -9.93 4.38
N GLY A 51 -6.97 -8.70 3.88
CA GLY A 51 -6.12 -8.42 2.72
C GLY A 51 -4.66 -8.76 2.99
N LEU A 52 -4.14 -8.31 4.13
CA LEU A 52 -2.78 -8.64 4.56
C LEU A 52 -2.60 -10.14 4.84
N ALA A 53 -3.61 -10.80 5.40
CA ALA A 53 -3.58 -12.25 5.63
C ALA A 53 -3.49 -13.03 4.32
N ARG A 54 -4.27 -12.64 3.30
CA ARG A 54 -4.16 -13.22 1.96
C ARG A 54 -2.78 -12.97 1.35
N TYR A 55 -2.32 -11.73 1.40
CA TYR A 55 -1.02 -11.34 0.85
C TYR A 55 0.16 -12.08 1.49
N ALA A 56 0.11 -12.29 2.81
CA ALA A 56 1.12 -13.02 3.57
C ALA A 56 1.27 -14.49 3.13
N LEU A 57 0.24 -15.07 2.50
CA LEU A 57 0.26 -16.46 2.00
C LEU A 57 0.93 -16.61 0.62
N LEU A 58 1.14 -15.51 -0.12
CA LEU A 58 1.76 -15.56 -1.46
C LEU A 58 3.25 -15.95 -1.41
N GLY A 59 3.93 -15.62 -0.30
CA GLY A 59 5.34 -15.94 -0.06
C GLY A 59 6.33 -15.00 -0.76
N ASP A 60 7.61 -15.13 -0.41
CA ASP A 60 8.67 -14.17 -0.74
C ASP A 60 8.87 -13.94 -2.25
N GLU A 61 8.63 -14.97 -3.08
CA GLU A 61 8.82 -14.91 -4.53
C GLU A 61 7.79 -13.98 -5.20
N ALA A 62 6.54 -14.02 -4.76
CA ALA A 62 5.48 -13.17 -5.26
C ALA A 62 5.72 -11.69 -4.92
N TRP A 63 6.39 -11.41 -3.80
CA TRP A 63 6.63 -10.06 -3.32
C TRP A 63 7.77 -9.32 -4.05
N THR A 64 8.47 -9.97 -4.96
CA THR A 64 9.68 -9.42 -5.59
C THR A 64 9.43 -8.19 -6.46
N GLN A 65 8.20 -8.02 -6.93
CA GLN A 65 7.76 -6.87 -7.74
C GLN A 65 6.89 -5.88 -6.95
N ASP A 66 6.68 -6.14 -5.66
CA ASP A 66 5.76 -5.38 -4.84
C ASP A 66 6.44 -4.19 -4.18
N PHE A 67 5.63 -3.18 -3.88
CA PHE A 67 6.11 -1.94 -3.29
C PHE A 67 5.58 -1.75 -1.87
N PHE A 68 6.47 -1.35 -0.97
CA PHE A 68 6.08 -0.87 0.35
C PHE A 68 6.12 0.66 0.36
N VAL A 69 4.96 1.27 0.60
CA VAL A 69 4.79 2.72 0.67
C VAL A 69 4.57 3.09 2.13
N LYS A 70 5.56 3.75 2.73
CA LYS A 70 5.36 4.33 4.06
C LYS A 70 4.27 5.40 3.98
N GLY A 71 3.45 5.44 5.01
CA GLY A 71 2.22 6.20 5.03
C GLY A 71 2.38 7.64 4.55
N PRO A 72 1.34 8.20 3.93
CA PRO A 72 1.37 9.54 3.37
C PRO A 72 1.80 10.55 4.43
N TYR A 73 2.69 11.47 4.05
CA TYR A 73 3.17 12.56 4.92
C TYR A 73 2.06 13.52 5.40
N ARG A 74 0.82 13.36 4.93
CA ARG A 74 -0.31 14.24 5.23
C ARG A 74 -1.47 13.41 5.79
N PRO A 75 -2.14 13.88 6.85
CA PRO A 75 -3.32 13.21 7.37
C PRO A 75 -4.45 13.21 6.33
N TRP A 76 -4.97 12.02 6.02
CA TRP A 76 -6.15 11.85 5.18
C TRP A 76 -7.41 11.99 6.04
N VAL A 77 -8.52 12.38 5.41
CA VAL A 77 -9.82 12.39 6.10
C VAL A 77 -10.30 10.95 6.16
N SER A 78 -9.89 10.23 7.21
CA SER A 78 -10.24 8.81 7.33
C SER A 78 -11.72 8.60 7.61
N GLU A 79 -12.21 7.41 7.26
CA GLU A 79 -13.52 6.90 7.65
C GLU A 79 -13.60 6.51 9.14
N CYS A 80 -12.45 6.41 9.83
CA CYS A 80 -12.42 6.14 11.25
C CYS A 80 -12.98 7.32 12.07
N LEU A 81 -13.90 7.02 13.00
CA LEU A 81 -14.53 7.99 13.89
C LEU A 81 -14.19 7.68 15.35
N ASP A 82 -13.95 8.74 16.14
CA ASP A 82 -14.02 8.71 17.59
C ASP A 82 -15.30 9.44 18.03
N GLY A 83 -16.32 8.66 18.39
CA GLY A 83 -17.69 9.15 18.53
C GLY A 83 -18.24 9.66 17.19
N ALA A 84 -18.47 10.97 17.09
CA ALA A 84 -18.96 11.62 15.86
C ALA A 84 -17.88 12.42 15.12
N LYS A 85 -16.61 12.34 15.57
CA LYS A 85 -15.51 13.12 15.02
C LYS A 85 -14.59 12.22 14.20
N PRO A 86 -14.23 12.60 12.96
CA PRO A 86 -13.23 11.87 12.20
C PRO A 86 -11.86 11.99 12.88
N VAL A 87 -11.13 10.90 12.93
CA VAL A 87 -9.77 10.85 13.47
C VAL A 87 -8.77 10.53 12.36
N PRO A 88 -7.59 11.16 12.36
CA PRO A 88 -6.57 10.85 11.35
C PRO A 88 -6.15 9.38 11.42
N LEU A 89 -6.17 8.71 10.27
CA LEU A 89 -5.55 7.40 10.10
C LEU A 89 -4.07 7.57 9.77
N SER A 90 -3.25 6.72 10.39
CA SER A 90 -1.88 6.48 10.00
C SER A 90 -1.78 5.03 9.56
N THR A 91 -1.39 4.79 8.31
CA THR A 91 -1.16 3.45 7.78
C THR A 91 -0.06 3.51 6.74
N ASP A 92 0.73 2.45 6.67
CA ASP A 92 1.57 2.20 5.51
C ASP A 92 0.77 1.36 4.49
N PHE A 93 1.30 1.15 3.29
CA PHE A 93 0.63 0.38 2.25
C PHE A 93 1.60 -0.60 1.59
N LEU A 94 1.08 -1.79 1.27
CA LEU A 94 1.69 -2.73 0.34
C LEU A 94 0.92 -2.61 -0.99
N ILE A 95 1.66 -2.41 -2.08
CA ILE A 95 1.12 -2.43 -3.44
C ILE A 95 1.56 -3.73 -4.07
N HIS A 96 0.62 -4.65 -4.23
CA HIS A 96 0.85 -5.95 -4.85
C HIS A 96 0.58 -5.88 -6.35
N LEU A 97 1.51 -6.41 -7.15
CA LEU A 97 1.45 -6.44 -8.60
C LEU A 97 1.50 -7.88 -9.10
N GLU A 98 0.40 -8.34 -9.69
CA GLU A 98 0.31 -9.68 -10.25
C GLU A 98 0.10 -9.63 -11.77
N PRO A 99 1.00 -10.21 -12.59
CA PRO A 99 0.76 -10.34 -14.02
C PRO A 99 -0.36 -11.36 -14.28
N ILE A 100 -1.44 -10.94 -14.94
CA ILE A 100 -2.56 -11.84 -15.33
C ILE A 100 -2.45 -12.25 -16.80
N ALA A 101 -1.86 -11.41 -17.64
CA ALA A 101 -1.58 -11.70 -19.04
C ALA A 101 -0.33 -10.93 -19.49
N ASP A 102 0.15 -11.22 -20.69
CA ASP A 102 1.33 -10.56 -21.27
C ASP A 102 1.23 -9.03 -21.29
N ASP A 103 0.00 -8.50 -21.29
CA ASP A 103 -0.28 -7.07 -21.33
C ASP A 103 -1.09 -6.52 -20.15
N ARG A 104 -1.37 -7.32 -19.12
CA ARG A 104 -2.25 -6.91 -18.01
C ARG A 104 -1.66 -7.27 -16.66
N THR A 105 -1.65 -6.28 -15.77
CA THR A 105 -1.24 -6.41 -14.38
C THR A 105 -2.43 -6.10 -13.47
N ARG A 106 -2.67 -6.97 -12.49
CA ARG A 106 -3.54 -6.69 -11.34
C ARG A 106 -2.79 -5.82 -10.36
N ILE A 107 -3.42 -4.75 -9.93
CA ILE A 107 -2.95 -3.93 -8.81
C ILE A 107 -3.88 -4.16 -7.63
N GLU A 108 -3.30 -4.55 -6.49
CA GLU A 108 -3.99 -4.63 -5.21
C GLU A 108 -3.29 -3.73 -4.19
N VAL A 109 -4.06 -2.89 -3.50
CA VAL A 109 -3.57 -2.02 -2.44
C VAL A 109 -4.00 -2.58 -1.10
N ILE A 110 -3.03 -2.81 -0.20
CA ILE A 110 -3.25 -3.41 1.10
C ILE A 110 -2.75 -2.45 2.18
N GLU A 111 -3.61 -2.08 3.13
CA GLU A 111 -3.18 -1.31 4.29
C GLU A 111 -2.30 -2.16 5.21
N TYR A 112 -1.19 -1.60 5.68
CA TYR A 112 -0.26 -2.23 6.61
C TYR A 112 -0.25 -1.46 7.94
N ALA A 113 -0.62 -2.16 9.00
CA ALA A 113 -0.68 -1.65 10.37
C ALA A 113 -1.50 -0.35 10.56
N PRO A 114 -2.77 -0.31 10.08
CA PRO A 114 -3.60 0.89 10.21
C PRO A 114 -3.88 1.21 11.68
N LYS A 115 -3.69 2.47 12.06
CA LYS A 115 -3.86 2.98 13.42
C LYS A 115 -4.41 4.39 13.45
N VAL A 116 -5.14 4.72 14.51
CA VAL A 116 -5.66 6.06 14.78
C VAL A 116 -5.09 6.61 16.09
N THR A 117 -4.95 7.93 16.18
CA THR A 117 -4.62 8.60 17.44
C THR A 117 -5.84 9.34 17.96
N VAL A 118 -6.37 8.89 19.10
CA VAL A 118 -7.62 9.41 19.70
C VAL A 118 -7.40 10.32 20.90
N GLY A 119 -6.15 10.68 21.18
CA GLY A 119 -5.79 11.56 22.29
C GLY A 119 -4.39 11.30 22.82
N THR A 120 -4.22 11.50 24.12
CA THR A 120 -2.96 11.29 24.82
C THR A 120 -3.17 10.58 26.15
N ASN A 121 -2.29 9.63 26.45
CA ASN A 121 -2.22 8.95 27.73
C ASN A 121 -1.14 9.59 28.61
N PHE A 122 -1.39 9.62 29.91
CA PHE A 122 -0.38 9.97 30.93
C PHE A 122 0.14 8.69 31.56
N ARG A 123 1.46 8.46 31.49
CA ARG A 123 2.09 7.31 32.16
C ARG A 123 3.33 7.74 32.93
N LEU A 124 3.49 7.19 34.13
CA LEU A 124 4.76 7.21 34.85
C LEU A 124 5.67 6.16 34.22
N CYS A 125 6.64 6.58 33.42
CA CYS A 125 7.60 5.66 32.82
C CYS A 125 8.68 5.34 33.87
N GLY A 126 8.84 4.07 34.26
CA GLY A 126 9.83 3.65 35.27
C GLY A 126 11.30 3.97 34.94
N ARG A 127 11.58 4.53 33.76
CA ARG A 127 12.91 5.02 33.33
C ARG A 127 13.16 6.50 33.66
N HIS A 128 12.10 7.29 33.88
CA HIS A 128 12.19 8.72 34.20
C HIS A 128 11.23 9.05 35.35
N LEU A 129 11.70 9.80 36.35
CA LEU A 129 10.90 10.19 37.54
C LEU A 129 9.73 11.14 37.23
N PHE A 130 9.47 11.46 35.96
CA PHE A 130 8.45 12.41 35.52
C PHE A 130 7.35 11.72 34.70
N PRO A 131 6.10 12.19 34.81
CA PRO A 131 5.02 11.76 33.93
C PRO A 131 5.37 12.04 32.47
N GLU A 132 5.14 11.06 31.60
CA GLU A 132 5.24 11.20 30.15
C GLU A 132 3.85 11.26 29.54
N VAL A 133 3.67 12.17 28.59
CA VAL A 133 2.47 12.27 27.75
C VAL A 133 2.76 11.56 26.44
N THR A 134 2.04 10.47 26.17
CA THR A 134 2.21 9.70 24.93
C THR A 134 0.92 9.69 24.12
N PRO A 135 0.98 9.69 22.78
CA PRO A 135 -0.22 9.56 21.95
C PRO A 135 -0.99 8.26 22.25
N ASP A 136 -2.30 8.36 22.47
CA ASP A 136 -3.17 7.19 22.57
C ASP A 136 -3.44 6.66 21.15
N THR A 137 -2.61 5.71 20.73
CA THR A 137 -2.64 5.14 19.38
C THR A 137 -3.24 3.75 19.43
N ARG A 138 -4.30 3.52 18.64
CA ARG A 138 -5.05 2.27 18.63
C ARG A 138 -5.03 1.66 17.24
N PRO A 139 -4.78 0.34 17.11
CA PRO A 139 -4.95 -0.35 15.83
C PRO A 139 -6.43 -0.34 15.43
N VAL A 140 -6.69 -0.25 14.13
CA VAL A 140 -8.04 -0.30 13.56
C VAL A 140 -8.10 -1.33 12.44
N THR A 141 -9.31 -1.65 11.98
CA THR A 141 -9.49 -2.42 10.76
C THR A 141 -9.09 -1.59 9.54
N PRO A 142 -8.60 -2.22 8.46
CA PRO A 142 -8.33 -1.55 7.20
C PRO A 142 -9.53 -0.81 6.66
N THR A 143 -9.30 0.36 6.09
CA THR A 143 -10.36 1.22 5.58
C THR A 143 -10.59 1.06 4.09
N THR A 144 -11.80 1.28 3.63
CA THR A 144 -12.07 1.21 2.18
C THR A 144 -11.64 2.50 1.49
N LYS A 145 -11.95 3.63 2.10
CA LYS A 145 -11.63 4.93 1.54
C LYS A 145 -10.12 5.12 1.32
N ASP A 146 -9.28 4.79 2.31
CA ASP A 146 -7.86 5.08 2.21
C ASP A 146 -7.18 4.15 1.19
N ARG A 147 -7.62 2.89 1.04
CA ARG A 147 -7.18 2.02 -0.07
C ARG A 147 -7.52 2.59 -1.45
N LEU A 148 -8.74 3.08 -1.65
CA LEU A 148 -9.17 3.66 -2.93
C LEU A 148 -8.39 4.94 -3.27
N GLU A 149 -8.14 5.80 -2.29
CA GLU A 149 -7.32 7.01 -2.50
C GLU A 149 -5.89 6.64 -2.90
N MET A 150 -5.30 5.62 -2.25
CA MET A 150 -3.97 5.14 -2.65
C MET A 150 -3.97 4.49 -4.04
N LEU A 151 -4.99 3.70 -4.38
CA LEU A 151 -5.12 3.11 -5.71
C LEU A 151 -5.20 4.19 -6.79
N ASP A 152 -6.02 5.23 -6.61
CA ASP A 152 -6.10 6.37 -7.53
C ASP A 152 -4.73 7.08 -7.68
N LEU A 153 -3.94 7.21 -6.61
CA LEU A 153 -2.59 7.75 -6.70
C LEU A 153 -1.67 6.87 -7.55
N VAL A 154 -1.71 5.55 -7.36
CA VAL A 154 -0.93 4.59 -8.15
C VAL A 154 -1.31 4.68 -9.63
N LEU A 155 -2.60 4.68 -9.94
CA LEU A 155 -3.10 4.77 -11.32
C LEU A 155 -2.68 6.07 -11.99
N ARG A 156 -2.74 7.22 -11.29
CA ARG A 156 -2.26 8.49 -11.84
C ARG A 156 -0.76 8.51 -12.12
N VAL A 157 0.04 7.81 -11.33
CA VAL A 157 1.48 7.67 -11.59
C VAL A 157 1.72 6.83 -12.84
N VAL A 158 1.01 5.70 -12.93
CA VAL A 158 1.02 4.80 -14.09
C VAL A 158 0.63 5.52 -15.38
N GLU A 159 -0.46 6.28 -15.38
CA GLU A 159 -0.95 7.00 -16.58
C GLU A 159 -0.01 8.10 -17.05
N ARG A 160 0.80 8.68 -16.14
CA ARG A 160 1.76 9.75 -16.46
C ARG A 160 3.04 9.23 -17.12
N GLU A 161 3.39 7.97 -16.90
CA GLU A 161 4.53 7.33 -17.56
C GLU A 161 4.01 6.45 -18.71
N PRO A 162 3.86 6.98 -19.94
CA PRO A 162 3.56 6.12 -21.07
C PRO A 162 4.66 5.06 -21.16
N PRO A 163 4.32 3.79 -21.47
CA PRO A 163 5.30 2.73 -21.59
C PRO A 163 6.38 3.19 -22.56
N LYS A 164 7.64 3.16 -22.13
CA LYS A 164 8.77 3.43 -23.03
C LYS A 164 8.67 2.39 -24.14
N ALA A 165 8.22 2.83 -25.33
CA ALA A 165 8.22 2.01 -26.53
C ALA A 165 9.59 1.35 -26.61
N GLY A 166 9.60 0.01 -26.57
CA GLY A 166 10.82 -0.76 -26.54
C GLY A 166 11.75 -0.24 -27.63
N ARG A 167 13.02 -0.03 -27.27
CA ARG A 167 14.12 0.01 -28.23
C ARG A 167 14.21 -1.38 -28.87
N ASN A 168 13.26 -1.69 -29.75
CA ASN A 168 13.44 -2.76 -30.71
C ASN A 168 14.57 -2.29 -31.61
N GLY A 169 15.70 -2.99 -31.50
CA GLY A 169 16.89 -2.72 -32.27
C GLY A 169 16.55 -2.60 -33.75
N ALA A 170 16.75 -1.40 -34.29
CA ALA A 170 17.09 -1.27 -35.69
C ALA A 170 18.52 -1.83 -35.84
N MET A 171 18.62 -3.15 -35.85
CA MET A 171 19.81 -3.85 -36.31
C MET A 171 19.83 -3.64 -37.82
N GLY A 172 20.43 -2.52 -38.23
CA GLY A 172 20.67 -2.19 -39.62
C GLY A 172 21.50 -3.30 -40.23
N THR A 173 20.87 -4.10 -41.08
CA THR A 173 21.53 -4.99 -42.01
C THR A 173 22.30 -4.12 -43.01
N HIS A 174 23.57 -3.85 -42.72
CA HIS A 174 24.50 -3.43 -43.76
C HIS A 174 24.84 -4.64 -44.62
N ALA A 175 24.06 -4.80 -45.69
CA ALA A 175 24.45 -5.55 -46.85
C ALA A 175 25.21 -4.63 -47.82
N ARG A 176 26.36 -5.15 -48.27
CA ARG A 176 27.29 -4.70 -49.33
C ARG A 176 28.35 -3.70 -48.93
#